data_AF-A0AAE7BHI4-F1
#
_entry.id   AF-A0AAE7BHI4-F1
#
_cell.length_a   1.000
_cell.length_b   1.000
_cell.length_c   1.000
_cell.angle_alpha   90.00
_cell.angle_beta   90.00
_cell.angle_gamma   90.00
#
_symmetry.space_group_name_H-M   'P 1'
#
loop_
_entity.id
_entity.type
_entity.pdbx_description
1 polymer ?
#
loop_
_entity_poly.entity_id
_entity_poly.type
_entity_poly.pdbx_seq_one_letter_code
_entity_poly.pdbx_strand_id
1 'polypeptide(L)'
;MKVLSLIFVVVSLLAASDAHPGGLDANGGHYNRKTDKYHYHRKPVKQTSKAPVEEKAYWISSTGKTHNKSCRYYRACKGHASDTPSGVNCKICGGANH
;
A
#
# COMPACT_ATOMS: atom_id res chain seq x y z
N MET A 1 -7.08 21.98 50.37
CA MET A 1 -7.90 20.74 50.33
C MET A 1 -8.62 20.61 48.98
N LYS A 2 -9.71 21.34 48.68
CA LYS A 2 -10.46 21.21 47.41
C LYS A 2 -9.62 21.43 46.13
N VAL A 3 -8.77 22.46 46.08
CA VAL A 3 -7.96 22.78 44.88
C VAL A 3 -6.97 21.66 44.49
N LEU A 4 -6.35 21.01 45.49
CA LEU A 4 -5.45 19.87 45.27
C LEU A 4 -6.20 18.66 44.68
N SER A 5 -7.44 18.44 45.11
CA SER A 5 -8.29 17.37 44.56
C SER A 5 -8.69 17.64 43.11
N LEU A 6 -8.92 18.91 42.73
CA LEU A 6 -9.24 19.27 41.34
C LEU A 6 -8.03 19.05 40.41
N ILE A 7 -6.83 19.40 40.87
CA ILE A 7 -5.57 19.20 40.13
C ILE A 7 -5.32 17.71 39.87
N PHE A 8 -5.59 16.85 40.86
CA PHE A 8 -5.41 15.40 40.72
C PHE A 8 -6.30 14.79 39.61
N VAL A 9 -7.56 15.25 39.51
CA VAL A 9 -8.50 14.79 38.46
C VAL A 9 -8.01 15.17 37.05
N VAL A 10 -7.45 16.38 36.88
CA VAL A 10 -6.93 16.84 35.58
C VAL A 10 -5.69 16.03 35.16
N VAL A 11 -4.78 15.72 36.09
CA VAL A 11 -3.55 14.96 35.80
C VAL A 11 -3.86 13.53 35.33
N SER A 12 -4.91 12.88 35.85
CA SER A 12 -5.28 11.51 35.45
C SER A 12 -5.77 11.37 34.01
N LEU A 13 -6.21 12.45 33.34
CA LEU A 13 -6.80 12.37 31.99
C LEU A 13 -5.77 12.36 30.83
N LEU A 14 -4.48 12.58 31.09
CA LEU A 14 -3.46 12.68 30.03
C LEU A 14 -2.69 11.37 29.74
N ALA A 15 -3.04 10.25 30.38
CA ALA A 15 -2.20 9.04 30.41
C ALA A 15 -2.43 8.02 29.26
N ALA A 16 -2.97 8.44 28.12
CA ALA A 16 -3.20 7.57 26.95
C ALA A 16 -1.97 7.52 26.03
N SER A 17 -0.91 6.81 26.47
CA SER A 17 0.31 6.59 25.69
C SER A 17 0.16 5.38 24.75
N ASP A 18 -0.26 5.62 23.50
CA ASP A 18 -0.45 4.57 22.50
C ASP A 18 0.89 3.94 22.06
N ALA A 19 1.19 2.75 22.57
CA ALA A 19 2.42 2.03 22.30
C ALA A 19 2.34 1.29 20.95
N HIS A 20 2.60 2.01 19.86
CA HIS A 20 2.62 1.43 18.51
C HIS A 20 3.70 0.32 18.41
N PRO A 21 3.37 -0.88 17.88
CA PRO A 21 4.37 -1.91 17.66
C PRO A 21 5.36 -1.44 16.59
N GLY A 22 6.65 -1.38 16.95
CA GLY A 22 7.74 -1.07 16.02
C GLY A 22 7.68 -2.01 14.82
N GLY A 23 7.39 -1.46 13.64
CA GLY A 23 6.98 -2.22 12.46
C GLY A 23 7.98 -3.30 12.06
N LEU A 24 7.45 -4.44 11.60
CA LEU A 24 8.24 -5.53 11.04
C LEU A 24 8.57 -5.25 9.58
N ASP A 25 9.71 -5.76 9.12
CA ASP A 25 10.13 -5.69 7.72
C ASP A 25 9.35 -6.70 6.82
N ALA A 26 9.71 -6.73 5.53
CA ALA A 26 9.13 -7.67 4.56
C ALA A 26 9.41 -9.16 4.87
N ASN A 27 10.45 -9.45 5.67
CA ASN A 27 10.79 -10.80 6.13
C ASN A 27 10.04 -11.19 7.42
N GLY A 28 9.32 -10.26 8.04
CA GLY A 28 8.56 -10.48 9.27
C GLY A 28 9.39 -10.36 10.55
N GLY A 29 10.50 -9.60 10.52
CA GLY A 29 11.37 -9.38 11.68
C GLY A 29 11.89 -7.95 11.79
N HIS A 30 12.93 -7.75 12.60
CA HIS A 30 13.66 -6.49 12.70
C HIS A 30 15.12 -6.71 13.14
N TYR A 31 15.99 -5.75 12.84
CA TYR A 31 17.39 -5.77 13.27
C TYR A 31 17.60 -4.94 14.54
N ASN A 32 18.20 -5.52 15.57
CA ASN A 32 18.47 -4.87 16.85
C ASN A 32 19.94 -4.41 16.93
N ARG A 33 20.15 -3.10 16.73
CA ARG A 33 21.47 -2.47 16.76
C ARG A 33 22.19 -2.53 18.12
N LYS A 34 21.50 -2.85 19.22
CA LYS A 34 22.12 -2.99 20.55
C LYS A 34 22.78 -4.35 20.77
N THR A 35 22.32 -5.38 20.04
CA THR A 35 22.78 -6.76 20.16
C THR A 35 23.49 -7.26 18.91
N ASP A 36 23.52 -6.46 17.84
CA ASP A 36 23.96 -6.80 16.49
C ASP A 36 23.20 -8.00 15.87
N LYS A 37 21.97 -8.26 16.34
CA LYS A 37 21.22 -9.48 15.99
C LYS A 37 19.86 -9.17 15.35
N TYR A 38 19.49 -10.03 14.41
CA TYR A 38 18.19 -10.00 13.76
C TYR A 38 17.18 -10.87 14.51
N HIS A 39 15.97 -10.35 14.71
CA HIS A 39 14.88 -10.99 15.44
C HIS A 39 13.68 -11.24 14.53
N TYR A 40 13.29 -12.52 14.37
CA TYR A 40 12.10 -12.91 13.62
C TYR A 40 10.86 -12.94 14.54
N HIS A 41 9.79 -12.26 14.14
CA HIS A 41 8.50 -12.29 14.85
C HIS A 41 7.44 -13.11 14.11
N ARG A 42 7.58 -13.27 12.79
CA ARG A 42 6.77 -14.15 11.96
C ARG A 42 7.71 -15.16 11.31
N LYS A 43 7.19 -16.36 11.01
CA LYS A 43 7.93 -17.30 10.15
C LYS A 43 8.22 -16.58 8.83
N PRO A 44 9.46 -16.62 8.30
CA PRO A 44 9.75 -15.97 7.03
C PRO A 44 8.82 -16.58 5.98
N VAL A 45 7.93 -15.75 5.43
CA VAL A 45 7.07 -16.15 4.33
C VAL A 45 8.02 -16.44 3.18
N LYS A 46 8.11 -17.70 2.75
CA LYS A 46 8.75 -18.01 1.47
C LYS A 46 8.07 -17.12 0.44
N GLN A 47 8.81 -16.14 -0.08
CA GLN A 47 8.35 -15.34 -1.20
C GLN A 47 8.19 -16.30 -2.37
N THR A 48 6.99 -16.85 -2.52
CA THR A 48 6.58 -17.46 -3.77
C THR A 48 6.69 -16.34 -4.78
N SER A 49 7.69 -16.45 -5.65
CA SER A 49 7.82 -15.56 -6.80
C SER A 49 6.49 -15.62 -7.53
N LYS A 50 5.72 -14.53 -7.42
CA LYS A 50 4.42 -14.42 -8.06
C LYS A 50 4.71 -14.63 -9.54
N ALA A 51 4.21 -15.73 -10.10
CA ALA A 51 4.47 -16.09 -11.50
C ALA A 51 4.26 -14.84 -12.35
N PRO A 52 5.19 -14.53 -13.30
CA PRO A 52 5.23 -13.25 -13.97
C PRO A 52 3.83 -12.94 -14.50
N VAL A 53 3.17 -11.96 -13.86
CA VAL A 53 1.78 -11.62 -14.17
C VAL A 53 1.82 -11.01 -15.55
N GLU A 54 1.42 -11.82 -16.54
CA GLU A 54 1.52 -11.52 -17.96
C GLU A 54 1.04 -10.08 -18.21
N GLU A 55 1.99 -9.19 -18.48
CA GLU A 55 1.76 -7.76 -18.26
C GLU A 55 1.12 -7.12 -19.49
N LYS A 56 -0.18 -7.42 -19.65
CA LYS A 56 -1.04 -6.96 -20.74
C LYS A 56 -0.79 -5.50 -21.11
N ALA A 57 -0.71 -5.22 -22.40
CA ALA A 57 -0.29 -3.92 -22.91
C ALA A 57 -1.20 -2.75 -22.49
N TYR A 58 -2.51 -3.00 -22.39
CA TYR A 58 -3.54 -1.99 -22.22
C TYR A 58 -4.52 -2.32 -21.07
N TRP A 59 -5.16 -1.26 -20.58
CA TRP A 59 -6.34 -1.35 -19.72
C TRP A 59 -7.52 -0.73 -20.46
N ILE A 60 -8.57 -1.52 -20.70
CA ILE A 60 -9.81 -1.07 -21.33
C ILE A 60 -10.80 -0.75 -20.22
N SER A 61 -11.09 0.55 -20.04
CA SER A 61 -12.10 0.98 -19.07
C SER A 61 -13.50 0.49 -19.46
N SER A 62 -14.40 0.41 -18.48
CA SER A 62 -15.83 0.13 -18.67
C SER A 62 -16.55 1.11 -19.61
N THR A 63 -15.95 2.28 -19.87
CA THR A 63 -16.43 3.25 -20.89
C THR A 63 -15.82 3.02 -22.27
N GLY A 64 -15.22 1.85 -22.51
CA GLY A 64 -14.57 1.45 -23.74
C GLY A 64 -13.22 2.11 -24.03
N LYS A 65 -12.66 2.94 -23.14
CA LYS A 65 -11.41 3.68 -23.44
C LYS A 65 -10.15 2.86 -23.14
N THR A 66 -9.21 2.86 -24.08
CA THR A 66 -7.86 2.28 -23.99
C THR A 66 -6.91 3.20 -23.20
N HIS A 67 -6.23 2.63 -22.21
CA HIS A 67 -5.18 3.26 -21.41
C HIS A 67 -3.88 2.43 -21.48
N ASN A 68 -2.71 3.07 -21.64
CA ASN A 68 -1.39 2.40 -21.50
C ASN A 68 -0.94 2.32 -20.05
N LYS A 69 0.11 1.52 -19.82
CA LYS A 69 0.84 1.39 -18.55
C LYS A 69 1.26 2.71 -17.89
N SER A 70 1.54 3.78 -18.65
CA SER A 70 1.88 5.11 -18.12
C SER A 70 0.67 6.00 -17.78
N CYS A 71 -0.56 5.58 -18.12
CA CYS A 71 -1.76 6.32 -17.78
C CYS A 71 -2.10 6.18 -16.29
N ARG A 72 -2.38 7.30 -15.62
CA ARG A 72 -2.94 7.33 -14.25
C ARG A 72 -4.24 6.52 -14.04
N TYR A 73 -4.92 6.08 -15.10
CA TYR A 73 -6.14 5.28 -15.05
C TYR A 73 -5.93 3.79 -15.36
N TYR A 74 -4.72 3.38 -15.76
CA TYR A 74 -4.38 1.98 -16.02
C TYR A 74 -4.49 1.17 -14.72
N ARG A 75 -5.33 0.13 -14.74
CA ARG A 75 -5.69 -0.70 -13.57
C ARG A 75 -6.31 0.05 -12.37
N ALA A 76 -6.58 1.35 -12.49
CA ALA A 76 -7.14 2.19 -11.42
C ALA A 76 -8.64 2.49 -11.56
N CYS A 77 -9.24 2.21 -12.73
CA CYS A 77 -10.68 2.37 -12.99
C CYS A 77 -11.34 1.02 -13.33
N LYS A 78 -12.67 0.90 -13.17
CA LYS A 78 -13.42 -0.29 -13.60
C LYS A 78 -13.13 -0.59 -15.08
N GLY A 79 -12.67 -1.79 -15.39
CA GLY A 79 -12.18 -2.18 -16.70
C GLY A 79 -11.56 -3.58 -16.69
N HIS A 80 -10.88 -3.94 -17.77
CA HIS A 80 -10.13 -5.18 -17.90
C HIS A 80 -8.77 -4.95 -18.58
N ALA A 81 -7.84 -5.88 -18.35
CA ALA A 81 -6.53 -5.88 -19.01
C ALA A 81 -6.65 -6.55 -20.40
N SER A 82 -6.01 -5.99 -21.41
CA SER A 82 -6.04 -6.50 -22.80
C SER A 82 -4.72 -6.25 -23.52
N ASP A 83 -4.36 -7.12 -24.46
CA ASP A 83 -3.26 -6.89 -25.41
C ASP A 83 -3.72 -6.15 -26.67
N THR A 84 -5.03 -6.16 -26.94
CA THR A 84 -5.65 -5.43 -28.04
C THR A 84 -6.32 -4.14 -27.52
N PRO A 85 -6.10 -2.99 -28.16
CA PRO A 85 -6.81 -1.76 -27.83
C PRO A 85 -8.26 -1.83 -28.35
N SER A 86 -9.17 -1.10 -27.72
CA SER A 86 -10.59 -1.04 -28.07
C SER A 86 -10.91 -0.16 -29.29
N GLY A 87 -9.91 0.46 -29.90
CA GLY A 87 -10.08 1.51 -30.93
C GLY A 87 -10.53 2.87 -30.40
N VAL A 88 -11.05 2.97 -29.16
CA VAL A 88 -11.40 4.24 -28.51
C VAL A 88 -10.31 4.62 -27.52
N ASN A 89 -9.58 5.68 -27.83
CA ASN A 89 -8.33 5.99 -27.15
C ASN A 89 -8.50 7.07 -26.06
N CYS A 90 -7.83 6.91 -24.91
CA CYS A 90 -7.91 7.89 -23.84
C CYS A 90 -7.12 9.16 -24.19
N LYS A 91 -7.86 10.28 -24.38
CA LYS A 91 -7.32 11.62 -24.71
C LYS A 91 -6.21 12.15 -23.79
N ILE A 92 -6.03 11.57 -22.60
CA ILE A 92 -5.03 12.01 -21.60
C ILE A 92 -3.69 11.30 -21.79
N CYS A 93 -3.69 10.07 -22.31
CA CYS A 93 -2.50 9.22 -22.40
C CYS A 93 -2.30 8.62 -23.80
N GLY A 94 -2.88 9.21 -24.85
CA GLY A 94 -2.76 8.76 -26.23
C GLY A 94 -3.61 7.54 -26.61
N GLY A 95 -3.60 6.47 -25.80
CA GLY A 95 -4.29 5.17 -26.03
C GLY A 95 -3.92 4.47 -27.34
N ALA A 96 -3.10 3.41 -27.33
CA ALA A 96 -2.36 2.86 -28.50
C ALA A 96 -1.47 3.88 -29.24
N ASN A 97 -2.03 5.02 -29.62
CA ASN A 97 -1.45 6.12 -30.40
C ASN A 97 -0.60 7.08 -29.53
N HIS A 98 0.12 6.55 -28.54
CA HIS A 98 0.88 7.33 -27.54
C HIS A 98 2.17 7.93 -28.10
#